data_AF-A0A940K2U2-F1
#
_entry.id   AF-A0A940K2U2-F1
#
_cell.length_a   1.000
_cell.length_b   1.000
_cell.length_c   1.000
_cell.angle_alpha   90.00
_cell.angle_beta   90.00
_cell.angle_gamma   90.00
#
_symmetry.space_group_name_H-M   'P 1'
#
loop_
_entity.id
_entity.type
_entity.pdbx_description
1 polymer ?
#
loop_
_entity_poly.entity_id
_entity_poly.type
_entity_poly.pdbx_seq_one_letter_code
_entity_poly.pdbx_strand_id
1 'polypeptide(L)'
;MAPTPTSTPWPQPSTPAPRPYVFSFQVIREWSWGYGEYSIGQEEAIGFAGSHERLPAPLEYLKGVRLRSDNRSGEVFMYIFRRLDGFKRSTWYRAYFTIRVATNAPIGCGSLEGAPGESVTLKAGATTGQPIMRVRDRRVISDFDKGNHASSGAESVVLGNIAGTQIDCAGPRSYEIKTLGSASGVPVQTDAEGRLWLYIGTDSAFFGVTDIYILEGSIEFAPQ
;
A
#
# COMPACT_ATOMS: atom_id res chain seq x y z
N MET A 1 -44.89 -40.33 32.88
CA MET A 1 -44.18 -39.59 31.81
C MET A 1 -42.87 -39.11 32.40
N ALA A 2 -41.74 -39.65 31.95
CA ALA A 2 -40.42 -39.16 32.37
C ALA A 2 -40.11 -37.87 31.60
N PRO A 3 -39.55 -36.83 32.25
CA PRO A 3 -39.21 -35.58 31.58
C PRO A 3 -38.06 -35.84 30.60
N THR A 4 -38.25 -35.39 29.35
CA THR A 4 -37.24 -35.45 28.29
C THR A 4 -36.06 -34.55 28.69
N PRO A 5 -34.81 -35.04 28.66
CA PRO A 5 -33.65 -34.20 28.98
C PRO A 5 -33.47 -33.13 27.90
N THR A 6 -33.48 -31.87 28.33
CA THR A 6 -33.20 -30.70 27.49
C THR A 6 -31.73 -30.74 27.07
N SER A 7 -31.46 -30.91 25.77
CA SER A 7 -30.10 -30.86 25.24
C SER A 7 -29.50 -29.47 25.44
N THR A 8 -28.36 -29.38 26.13
CA THR A 8 -27.57 -28.15 26.20
C THR A 8 -27.05 -27.82 24.80
N PRO A 9 -27.25 -26.60 24.26
CA PRO A 9 -26.74 -26.25 22.95
C PRO A 9 -25.21 -26.30 22.95
N TRP A 10 -24.62 -26.89 21.91
CA TRP A 10 -23.17 -26.81 21.70
C TRP A 10 -22.74 -25.35 21.61
N PRO A 11 -21.60 -24.95 22.23
CA PRO A 11 -21.10 -23.59 22.10
C PRO A 11 -20.86 -23.29 20.62
N GLN A 12 -21.55 -22.28 20.09
CA GLN A 12 -21.28 -21.81 18.75
C GLN A 12 -19.85 -21.25 18.68
N PRO A 13 -19.08 -21.54 17.62
CA PRO A 13 -17.79 -20.89 17.42
C PRO A 13 -18.00 -19.37 17.43
N SER A 14 -17.34 -18.67 18.35
CA SER A 14 -17.42 -17.21 18.39
C SER A 14 -16.85 -16.65 17.08
N THR A 15 -17.64 -15.85 16.36
CA THR A 15 -17.13 -15.04 15.25
C THR A 15 -15.98 -14.19 15.78
N PRO A 16 -14.79 -14.21 15.15
CA PRO A 16 -13.68 -13.41 15.66
C PRO A 16 -14.04 -11.93 15.59
N ALA A 17 -13.53 -11.13 16.53
CA ALA A 17 -13.73 -9.68 16.51
C ALA A 17 -12.85 -9.02 15.43
N PRO A 18 -13.23 -7.85 14.89
CA PRO A 18 -12.35 -7.03 14.08
C PRO A 18 -11.03 -6.75 14.81
N ARG A 19 -9.91 -6.81 14.06
CA ARG A 19 -8.57 -6.58 14.60
C ARG A 19 -8.00 -5.30 14.00
N PRO A 20 -7.82 -4.21 14.78
CA PRO A 20 -7.12 -3.03 14.31
C PRO A 20 -5.61 -3.25 14.28
N TYR A 21 -4.93 -2.60 13.35
CA TYR A 21 -3.49 -2.49 13.27
C TYR A 21 -3.12 -1.05 12.92
N VAL A 22 -2.23 -0.44 13.72
CA VAL A 22 -1.76 0.92 13.49
C VAL A 22 -0.24 0.93 13.42
N PHE A 23 0.30 1.77 12.56
CA PHE A 23 1.74 2.00 12.45
C PHE A 23 2.02 3.48 12.23
N SER A 24 3.20 3.93 12.66
CA SER A 24 3.72 5.26 12.38
C SER A 24 5.21 5.19 12.13
N PHE A 25 5.67 5.83 11.06
CA PHE A 25 7.07 5.93 10.68
C PHE A 25 7.82 7.06 11.38
N GLN A 26 7.32 7.54 12.52
CA GLN A 26 8.20 8.20 13.49
C GLN A 26 9.33 7.25 13.94
N VAL A 27 9.04 5.94 13.99
CA VAL A 27 10.00 4.86 14.21
C VAL A 27 9.73 3.73 13.21
N ILE A 28 10.74 3.30 12.46
CA ILE A 28 10.61 2.13 11.58
C ILE A 28 10.82 0.83 12.37
N ARG A 29 9.97 -0.17 12.12
CA ARG A 29 10.10 -1.52 12.69
C ARG A 29 9.73 -2.56 11.64
N GLU A 30 10.72 -3.33 11.18
CA GLU A 30 10.51 -4.51 10.32
C GLU A 30 9.70 -4.23 9.04
N TRP A 31 9.83 -3.01 8.50
CA TRP A 31 9.32 -2.69 7.17
C TRP A 31 10.47 -2.76 6.17
N SER A 32 10.17 -3.30 5.00
CA SER A 32 11.05 -3.28 3.84
C SER A 32 10.34 -2.55 2.69
N TRP A 33 11.09 -2.22 1.65
CA TRP A 33 10.55 -1.63 0.43
C TRP A 33 11.05 -2.38 -0.81
N GLY A 34 10.32 -2.23 -1.90
CA GLY A 34 10.61 -2.84 -3.18
C GLY A 34 10.09 -2.03 -4.35
N TYR A 35 10.50 -2.43 -5.54
CA TYR A 35 10.19 -1.78 -6.81
C TYR A 35 9.86 -2.82 -7.87
N GLY A 36 8.87 -2.55 -8.71
CA GLY A 36 8.45 -3.43 -9.79
C GLY A 36 7.86 -2.66 -10.96
N GLU A 37 7.34 -3.40 -11.94
CA GLU A 37 6.73 -2.91 -13.16
C GLU A 37 7.68 -2.13 -14.09
N TYR A 38 8.85 -2.71 -14.32
CA TYR A 38 9.86 -2.19 -15.25
C TYR A 38 10.59 -3.33 -15.99
N SER A 39 11.32 -3.01 -17.04
CA SER A 39 12.16 -3.97 -17.76
C SER A 39 13.55 -4.09 -17.12
N ILE A 40 14.08 -5.30 -17.02
CA ILE A 40 15.45 -5.53 -16.53
C ILE A 40 16.45 -4.69 -17.34
N GLY A 41 17.40 -4.09 -16.65
CA GLY A 41 18.41 -3.18 -17.21
C GLY A 41 18.01 -1.70 -17.13
N GLN A 42 16.80 -1.38 -16.67
CA GLN A 42 16.35 -0.01 -16.45
C GLN A 42 16.63 0.53 -15.04
N GLU A 43 17.18 -0.27 -14.13
CA GLU A 43 17.30 0.05 -12.71
C GLU A 43 18.12 1.32 -12.46
N GLU A 44 19.29 1.44 -13.11
CA GLU A 44 20.14 2.63 -13.02
C GLU A 44 19.46 3.85 -13.65
N ALA A 45 18.78 3.64 -14.78
CA ALA A 45 18.06 4.68 -15.49
C ALA A 45 16.88 5.23 -14.69
N ILE A 46 16.12 4.37 -14.01
CA ILE A 46 14.98 4.73 -13.17
C ILE A 46 15.46 5.34 -11.83
N GLY A 47 16.62 4.92 -11.33
CA GLY A 47 17.25 5.53 -10.16
C GLY A 47 16.42 5.39 -8.87
N PHE A 48 16.01 4.17 -8.55
CA PHE A 48 15.23 3.88 -7.35
C PHE A 48 15.93 4.35 -6.06
N ALA A 49 15.20 5.04 -5.20
CA ALA A 49 15.68 5.40 -3.87
C ALA A 49 14.61 5.16 -2.81
N GLY A 50 15.03 4.60 -1.67
CA GLY A 50 14.17 4.26 -0.55
C GLY A 50 14.90 4.48 0.77
N SER A 51 14.29 5.22 1.69
CA SER A 51 14.91 5.54 2.98
C SER A 51 13.86 5.79 4.07
N HIS A 52 14.26 5.61 5.32
CA HIS A 52 13.52 6.11 6.49
C HIS A 52 14.19 7.38 6.99
N GLU A 53 13.57 8.54 6.74
CA GLU A 53 14.22 9.84 6.98
C GLU A 53 13.22 10.91 7.45
N ARG A 54 13.75 12.05 7.90
CA ARG A 54 12.93 13.24 8.16
C ARG A 54 12.46 13.82 6.84
N LEU A 55 11.25 14.37 6.84
CA LEU A 55 10.74 15.09 5.67
C LEU A 55 11.48 16.43 5.50
N PRO A 56 11.51 17.02 4.29
CA PRO A 56 11.97 18.38 4.09
C PRO A 56 11.03 19.43 4.69
N ALA A 57 11.48 20.68 4.75
CA ALA A 57 10.61 21.82 5.07
C ALA A 57 9.35 21.83 4.18
N PRO A 58 8.17 22.17 4.72
CA PRO A 58 7.90 22.64 6.09
C PRO A 58 7.59 21.51 7.10
N LEU A 59 7.82 20.24 6.75
CA LEU A 59 7.39 19.06 7.53
C LEU A 59 8.54 18.37 8.29
N GLU A 60 9.63 19.08 8.58
CA GLU A 60 10.87 18.52 9.17
C GLU A 60 10.70 17.86 10.55
N TYR A 61 9.58 18.15 11.22
CA TYR A 61 9.17 17.53 12.47
C TYR A 61 8.60 16.10 12.30
N LEU A 62 8.39 15.65 11.07
CA LEU A 62 7.91 14.31 10.73
C LEU A 62 9.05 13.43 10.20
N LYS A 63 8.91 12.12 10.41
CA LYS A 63 9.65 11.09 9.70
C LYS A 63 8.70 10.20 8.92
N GLY A 64 9.18 9.67 7.80
CA GLY A 64 8.43 8.78 6.92
C GLY A 64 9.36 7.81 6.20
N VAL A 65 8.77 6.81 5.54
CA VAL A 65 9.48 6.04 4.52
C VAL A 65 9.33 6.76 3.20
N ARG A 66 10.44 7.27 2.66
CA ARG A 66 10.51 7.88 1.34
C ARG A 66 10.66 6.79 0.29
N LEU A 67 9.91 6.92 -0.81
CA LEU A 67 10.09 6.15 -2.03
C LEU A 67 10.18 7.11 -3.21
N ARG A 68 11.19 6.90 -4.04
CA ARG A 68 11.44 7.73 -5.23
C ARG A 68 11.83 6.87 -6.43
N SER A 69 11.34 7.28 -7.60
CA SER A 69 11.79 6.77 -8.91
C SER A 69 11.59 7.84 -9.99
N ASP A 70 12.36 7.74 -11.07
CA ASP A 70 12.10 8.39 -12.36
C ASP A 70 11.44 7.36 -13.29
N ASN A 71 10.11 7.36 -13.36
CA ASN A 71 9.35 6.36 -14.10
C ASN A 71 9.55 6.53 -15.61
N ARG A 72 10.28 5.58 -16.21
CA ARG A 72 10.54 5.53 -17.66
C ARG A 72 9.73 4.48 -18.40
N SER A 73 8.96 3.65 -17.68
CA SER A 73 8.11 2.60 -18.27
C SER A 73 6.65 3.04 -18.38
N GLY A 74 6.23 4.04 -17.61
CA GLY A 74 4.83 4.39 -17.44
C GLY A 74 4.07 3.39 -16.58
N GLU A 75 4.76 2.52 -15.84
CA GLU A 75 4.11 1.47 -15.02
C GLU A 75 4.75 1.27 -13.63
N VAL A 76 5.88 1.94 -13.31
CA VAL A 76 6.65 1.69 -12.08
C VAL A 76 5.78 1.63 -10.82
N PHE A 77 5.93 0.52 -10.08
CA PHE A 77 5.34 0.32 -8.78
C PHE A 77 6.41 0.42 -7.68
N MET A 78 6.23 1.33 -6.73
CA MET A 78 7.08 1.44 -5.54
C MET A 78 6.26 1.11 -4.30
N TYR A 79 6.78 0.29 -3.39
CA TYR A 79 5.98 -0.13 -2.24
C TYR A 79 6.81 -0.43 -1.00
N ILE A 80 6.16 -0.33 0.16
CA ILE A 80 6.61 -0.88 1.43
C ILE A 80 5.81 -2.13 1.76
N PHE A 81 6.40 -3.05 2.52
CA PHE A 81 5.72 -4.25 2.98
C PHE A 81 6.24 -4.74 4.33
N ARG A 82 5.39 -5.46 5.06
CA ARG A 82 5.70 -6.06 6.36
C ARG A 82 4.82 -7.26 6.65
N ARG A 83 5.37 -8.27 7.33
CA ARG A 83 4.62 -9.41 7.87
C ARG A 83 3.91 -9.01 9.16
N LEU A 84 2.66 -9.42 9.30
CA LEU A 84 1.90 -9.36 10.53
C LEU A 84 1.59 -10.75 11.03
N ASP A 85 1.73 -10.94 12.34
CA ASP A 85 1.55 -12.22 13.02
C ASP A 85 0.35 -12.15 14.01
N GLY A 86 -0.03 -13.30 14.59
CA GLY A 86 -1.01 -13.37 15.67
C GLY A 86 -2.49 -13.27 15.24
N PHE A 87 -2.80 -13.53 13.97
CA PHE A 87 -4.17 -13.73 13.54
C PHE A 87 -4.64 -15.16 13.82
N LYS A 88 -5.95 -15.40 13.67
CA LYS A 88 -6.47 -16.78 13.65
C LYS A 88 -5.89 -17.48 12.41
N ARG A 89 -5.42 -18.73 12.59
CA ARG A 89 -4.81 -19.56 11.53
C ARG A 89 -5.83 -19.83 10.41
N SER A 90 -5.38 -19.87 9.15
CA SER A 90 -6.19 -20.27 7.98
C SER A 90 -7.55 -19.57 7.85
N THR A 91 -7.65 -18.32 8.30
CA THR A 91 -8.92 -17.58 8.42
C THR A 91 -8.95 -16.42 7.43
N TRP A 92 -10.11 -16.23 6.79
CA TRP A 92 -10.35 -15.10 5.90
C TRP A 92 -10.65 -13.82 6.67
N TYR A 93 -10.06 -12.73 6.21
CA TYR A 93 -10.31 -11.37 6.67
C TYR A 93 -10.56 -10.45 5.47
N ARG A 94 -11.23 -9.33 5.72
CA ARG A 94 -11.20 -8.14 4.86
C ARG A 94 -10.42 -7.04 5.55
N ALA A 95 -9.39 -6.53 4.86
CA ALA A 95 -8.56 -5.43 5.33
C ALA A 95 -9.07 -4.10 4.76
N TYR A 96 -9.35 -3.14 5.63
CA TYR A 96 -9.73 -1.77 5.29
C TYR A 96 -8.62 -0.82 5.71
N PHE A 97 -8.25 0.13 4.86
CA PHE A 97 -7.03 0.92 5.00
C PHE A 97 -7.35 2.40 5.13
N THR A 98 -6.62 3.09 6.00
CA THR A 98 -6.49 4.55 6.03
C THR A 98 -5.01 4.87 6.12
N ILE A 99 -4.44 5.46 5.07
CA ILE A 99 -3.01 5.73 4.93
C ILE A 99 -2.79 7.23 4.84
N ARG A 100 -1.81 7.73 5.60
CA ARG A 100 -1.35 9.11 5.54
C ARG A 100 0.00 9.17 4.86
N VAL A 101 0.10 10.02 3.83
CA VAL A 101 1.30 10.25 3.02
C VAL A 101 1.66 11.72 3.02
N ALA A 102 2.91 12.05 2.69
CA ALA A 102 3.28 13.38 2.22
C ALA A 102 3.66 13.31 0.74
N THR A 103 3.06 14.19 -0.05
CA THR A 103 3.24 14.30 -1.50
C THR A 103 3.67 15.72 -1.85
N ASN A 104 4.50 15.86 -2.86
CA ASN A 104 4.85 17.15 -3.45
C ASN A 104 4.36 17.27 -4.90
N ALA A 105 3.53 16.33 -5.35
CA ALA A 105 3.01 16.28 -6.70
C ALA A 105 1.92 17.35 -6.89
N PRO A 106 2.02 18.22 -7.92
CA PRO A 106 1.00 19.22 -8.18
C PRO A 106 -0.27 18.59 -8.76
N ILE A 107 -1.35 19.37 -8.73
CA ILE A 107 -2.65 19.04 -9.31
C ILE A 107 -2.86 19.82 -10.61
N GLY A 108 -3.58 19.24 -11.57
CA GLY A 108 -3.92 19.87 -12.84
C GLY A 108 -2.78 19.94 -13.84
N CYS A 109 -1.65 19.29 -13.57
CA CYS A 109 -0.43 19.35 -14.38
C CYS A 109 -0.32 18.17 -15.35
N GLY A 110 -1.42 17.85 -16.04
CA GLY A 110 -1.47 16.77 -17.01
C GLY A 110 -0.68 17.07 -18.28
N SER A 111 -0.06 16.03 -18.83
CA SER A 111 0.63 16.05 -20.12
C SER A 111 0.32 14.76 -20.90
N LEU A 112 0.90 14.60 -22.10
CA LEU A 112 0.84 13.32 -22.83
C LEU A 112 1.51 12.17 -22.07
N GLU A 113 2.40 12.50 -21.15
CA GLU A 113 3.15 11.59 -20.29
C GLU A 113 2.44 11.33 -18.94
N GLY A 114 1.20 11.77 -18.80
CA GLY A 114 0.42 11.69 -17.56
C GLY A 114 0.58 12.93 -16.68
N ALA A 115 -0.17 12.93 -15.57
CA ALA A 115 -0.14 13.98 -14.56
C ALA A 115 0.65 13.49 -13.32
N PRO A 116 1.59 14.30 -12.79
CA PRO A 116 2.45 13.87 -11.69
C PRO A 116 1.69 13.49 -10.41
N GLY A 117 0.53 14.10 -10.18
CA GLY A 117 -0.33 13.79 -9.04
C GLY A 117 -1.39 12.75 -9.36
N GLU A 118 -2.15 12.97 -10.42
CA GLU A 118 -3.38 12.24 -10.72
C GLU A 118 -3.14 10.91 -11.44
N SER A 119 -2.03 10.78 -12.16
CA SER A 119 -1.63 9.52 -12.82
C SER A 119 -0.81 8.61 -11.91
N VAL A 120 -0.60 9.00 -10.65
CA VAL A 120 0.11 8.18 -9.66
C VAL A 120 -0.86 7.77 -8.56
N THR A 121 -1.16 6.47 -8.51
CA THR A 121 -2.20 5.90 -7.66
C THR A 121 -1.61 5.29 -6.41
N LEU A 122 -2.05 5.72 -5.23
CA LEU A 122 -1.76 5.04 -3.98
C LEU A 122 -2.65 3.80 -3.84
N LYS A 123 -2.00 2.67 -3.62
CA LYS A 123 -2.61 1.35 -3.41
C LYS A 123 -2.19 0.77 -2.07
N ALA A 124 -3.06 -0.05 -1.50
CA ALA A 124 -2.74 -0.88 -0.37
C ALA A 124 -3.40 -2.25 -0.51
N GLY A 125 -2.78 -3.25 0.10
CA GLY A 125 -3.27 -4.62 0.01
C GLY A 125 -2.70 -5.51 1.08
N ALA A 126 -3.19 -6.74 1.07
CA ALA A 126 -2.76 -7.80 1.98
C ALA A 126 -2.66 -9.12 1.21
N THR A 127 -1.65 -9.91 1.54
CA THR A 127 -1.33 -11.18 0.87
C THR A 127 -1.06 -12.26 1.91
N THR A 128 -1.30 -13.52 1.56
CA THR A 128 -0.97 -14.65 2.45
C THR A 128 0.54 -14.84 2.53
N GLY A 129 1.19 -14.87 1.36
CA GLY A 129 2.64 -14.94 1.20
C GLY A 129 3.28 -13.55 1.14
N GLN A 130 4.61 -13.51 1.16
CA GLN A 130 5.33 -12.24 1.02
C GLN A 130 5.08 -11.63 -0.38
N PRO A 131 4.71 -10.34 -0.49
CA PRO A 131 4.52 -9.67 -1.77
C PRO A 131 5.88 -9.40 -2.40
N ILE A 132 6.27 -10.22 -3.38
CA ILE A 132 7.60 -10.15 -3.99
C ILE A 132 7.51 -9.84 -5.48
N MET A 133 8.62 -9.35 -6.01
CA MET A 133 8.79 -9.09 -7.43
C MET A 133 9.46 -10.29 -8.09
N ARG A 134 8.99 -10.63 -9.29
CA ARG A 134 9.50 -11.75 -10.09
C ARG A 134 9.93 -11.27 -11.46
N VAL A 135 10.94 -11.93 -11.99
CA VAL A 135 11.34 -11.76 -13.38
C VAL A 135 10.49 -12.66 -14.26
N ARG A 136 9.73 -12.07 -15.20
CA ARG A 136 9.04 -12.79 -16.28
C ARG A 136 9.16 -11.99 -17.58
N ASP A 137 9.54 -12.66 -18.66
CA ASP A 137 9.66 -12.06 -19.99
C ASP A 137 10.49 -10.76 -19.99
N ARG A 138 11.65 -10.81 -19.32
CA ARG A 138 12.56 -9.67 -19.09
C ARG A 138 11.96 -8.48 -18.32
N ARG A 139 10.80 -8.64 -17.72
CA ARG A 139 10.17 -7.64 -16.85
C ARG A 139 10.26 -8.06 -15.39
N VAL A 140 10.42 -7.09 -14.51
CA VAL A 140 10.26 -7.24 -13.06
C VAL A 140 8.80 -6.88 -12.75
N ILE A 141 8.00 -7.86 -12.32
CA ILE A 141 6.55 -7.71 -12.12
C ILE A 141 6.13 -8.29 -10.76
N SER A 142 5.00 -7.84 -10.20
CA SER A 142 4.46 -8.41 -8.96
C SER A 142 4.01 -9.85 -9.15
N ASP A 143 4.22 -10.71 -8.14
CA ASP A 143 3.61 -12.06 -8.09
C ASP A 143 2.30 -12.14 -7.31
N PHE A 144 1.78 -10.97 -6.95
CA PHE A 144 0.48 -10.75 -6.35
C PHE A 144 -0.34 -9.81 -7.25
N ASP A 145 -1.66 -9.94 -7.20
CA ASP A 145 -2.57 -9.15 -8.01
C ASP A 145 -2.86 -7.80 -7.37
N LYS A 146 -2.02 -6.81 -7.71
CA LYS A 146 -2.22 -5.41 -7.34
C LYS A 146 -3.16 -4.63 -8.27
N GLY A 147 -3.66 -5.26 -9.34
CA GLY A 147 -4.27 -4.58 -10.47
C GLY A 147 -3.27 -3.70 -11.25
N ASN A 148 -3.78 -2.76 -12.03
CA ASN A 148 -2.94 -1.85 -12.81
C ASN A 148 -3.44 -0.41 -12.71
N HIS A 149 -2.54 0.55 -12.49
CA HIS A 149 -2.85 1.98 -12.40
C HIS A 149 -4.02 2.28 -11.46
N ALA A 150 -5.09 2.91 -11.96
CA ALA A 150 -6.28 3.25 -11.19
C ALA A 150 -7.26 2.07 -10.96
N SER A 151 -6.90 0.86 -11.36
CA SER A 151 -7.70 -0.35 -11.12
C SER A 151 -7.13 -1.17 -9.96
N SER A 152 -8.03 -1.54 -9.04
CA SER A 152 -7.78 -2.52 -7.97
C SER A 152 -7.57 -3.92 -8.54
N GLY A 153 -6.79 -4.75 -7.84
CA GLY A 153 -6.64 -6.19 -8.12
C GLY A 153 -7.36 -7.04 -7.07
N ALA A 154 -7.25 -8.36 -7.16
CA ALA A 154 -7.79 -9.28 -6.17
C ALA A 154 -7.14 -9.11 -4.78
N GLU A 155 -5.87 -8.69 -4.72
CA GLU A 155 -5.08 -8.59 -3.49
C GLU A 155 -4.74 -7.13 -3.14
N SER A 156 -5.35 -6.14 -3.81
CA SER A 156 -5.15 -4.71 -3.58
C SER A 156 -6.43 -3.89 -3.75
N VAL A 157 -6.51 -2.78 -3.03
CA VAL A 157 -7.47 -1.71 -3.28
C VAL A 157 -6.76 -0.41 -3.65
N VAL A 158 -7.37 0.36 -4.56
CA VAL A 158 -7.01 1.74 -4.84
C VAL A 158 -7.52 2.64 -3.73
N LEU A 159 -6.63 3.43 -3.12
CA LEU A 159 -6.98 4.42 -2.10
C LEU A 159 -7.25 5.81 -2.70
N GLY A 160 -6.65 6.10 -3.85
CA GLY A 160 -6.78 7.37 -4.58
C GLY A 160 -5.46 7.77 -5.24
N ASN A 161 -5.42 8.95 -5.85
CA ASN A 161 -4.18 9.49 -6.42
C ASN A 161 -3.37 10.31 -5.39
N ILE A 162 -2.13 10.66 -5.72
CA ILE A 162 -1.24 11.41 -4.82
C ILE A 162 -1.19 12.92 -5.14
N ALA A 163 -2.08 13.44 -5.99
CA ALA A 163 -2.12 14.87 -6.28
C ALA A 163 -2.31 15.68 -4.99
N GLY A 164 -1.46 16.69 -4.82
CA GLY A 164 -1.59 17.67 -3.77
C GLY A 164 -2.55 18.80 -4.14
N THR A 165 -2.27 20.00 -3.65
CA THR A 165 -3.07 21.22 -3.88
C THR A 165 -2.33 22.28 -4.69
N GLN A 166 -1.03 22.10 -4.92
CA GLN A 166 -0.19 23.02 -5.70
C GLN A 166 -0.59 23.00 -7.18
N ILE A 167 -0.99 24.16 -7.72
CA ILE A 167 -1.46 24.31 -9.12
C ILE A 167 -0.39 24.81 -10.10
N ASP A 168 0.72 25.37 -9.60
CA ASP A 168 1.80 25.85 -10.45
C ASP A 168 2.65 24.67 -10.93
N CYS A 169 2.50 24.31 -12.21
CA CYS A 169 3.18 23.16 -12.80
C CYS A 169 4.69 23.33 -13.00
N ALA A 170 5.25 24.54 -12.89
CA ALA A 170 6.69 24.79 -13.00
C ALA A 170 7.31 25.32 -11.70
N GLY A 171 6.48 25.63 -10.71
CA GLY A 171 6.89 26.23 -9.45
C GLY A 171 7.67 25.28 -8.52
N PRO A 172 8.27 25.85 -7.45
CA PRO A 172 8.92 25.07 -6.41
C PRO A 172 7.93 24.10 -5.77
N ARG A 173 8.40 22.89 -5.44
CA ARG A 173 7.60 21.84 -4.82
C ARG A 173 7.77 21.85 -3.31
N SER A 174 6.67 21.89 -2.57
CA SER A 174 6.65 21.61 -1.13
C SER A 174 5.88 20.31 -0.85
N TYR A 175 6.25 19.61 0.21
CA TYR A 175 5.47 18.45 0.65
C TYR A 175 4.25 18.89 1.45
N GLU A 176 3.11 18.29 1.15
CA GLU A 176 1.85 18.44 1.87
C GLU A 176 1.29 17.07 2.27
N ILE A 177 0.51 17.05 3.34
CA ILE A 177 -0.03 15.81 3.91
C ILE A 177 -1.36 15.48 3.24
N LYS A 178 -1.51 14.22 2.84
CA LYS A 178 -2.76 13.67 2.31
C LYS A 178 -3.12 12.39 3.06
N THR A 179 -4.40 12.23 3.40
CA THR A 179 -4.94 11.00 4.00
C THR A 179 -5.90 10.37 3.01
N LEU A 180 -5.70 9.09 2.71
CA LEU A 180 -6.49 8.31 1.75
C LEU A 180 -7.00 7.04 2.41
N GLY A 181 -8.26 6.68 2.14
CA GLY A 181 -8.93 5.54 2.73
C GLY A 181 -9.54 4.62 1.68
N SER A 182 -9.64 3.34 1.98
CA SER A 182 -10.27 2.36 1.09
C SER A 182 -11.80 2.41 1.22
N ALA A 183 -12.51 2.51 0.09
CA ALA A 183 -13.97 2.38 0.07
C ALA A 183 -14.45 0.92 0.24
N SER A 184 -13.59 -0.05 -0.07
CA SER A 184 -13.86 -1.48 0.03
C SER A 184 -12.70 -2.23 0.67
N GLY A 185 -13.01 -3.36 1.32
CA GLY A 185 -12.01 -4.18 2.00
C GLY A 185 -11.38 -5.23 1.08
N VAL A 186 -10.06 -5.38 1.17
CA VAL A 186 -9.28 -6.38 0.42
C VAL A 186 -9.38 -7.74 1.11
N PRO A 187 -9.81 -8.81 0.42
CA PRO A 187 -9.84 -10.14 1.01
C PRO A 187 -8.42 -10.70 1.18
N VAL A 188 -8.15 -11.35 2.32
CA VAL A 188 -6.89 -12.05 2.56
C VAL A 188 -7.14 -13.25 3.47
N GLN A 189 -6.51 -14.38 3.17
CA GLN A 189 -6.47 -15.52 4.08
C GLN A 189 -5.16 -15.48 4.85
N THR A 190 -5.21 -15.72 6.16
CA THR A 190 -3.99 -15.94 6.92
C THR A 190 -3.42 -17.32 6.61
N ASP A 191 -2.11 -17.44 6.72
CA ASP A 191 -1.46 -18.72 6.51
C ASP A 191 -1.74 -19.72 7.66
N ALA A 192 -1.13 -20.90 7.54
CA ALA A 192 -1.27 -21.94 8.53
C ALA A 192 -0.79 -21.50 9.92
N GLU A 193 0.05 -20.48 10.07
CA GLU A 193 0.56 -19.98 11.35
C GLU A 193 -0.20 -18.74 11.86
N GLY A 194 -1.22 -18.27 11.13
CA GLY A 194 -1.94 -17.05 11.49
C GLY A 194 -1.18 -15.78 11.13
N ARG A 195 -0.40 -15.82 10.04
CA ARG A 195 0.37 -14.71 9.51
C ARG A 195 -0.20 -14.23 8.18
N LEU A 196 0.06 -12.98 7.85
CA LEU A 196 -0.20 -12.38 6.54
C LEU A 196 0.83 -11.27 6.28
N TRP A 197 0.87 -10.75 5.07
CA TRP A 197 1.68 -9.59 4.71
C TRP A 197 0.81 -8.41 4.33
N LEU A 198 1.22 -7.22 4.75
CA LEU A 198 0.68 -5.95 4.30
C LEU A 198 1.62 -5.32 3.28
N TYR A 199 1.07 -4.61 2.31
CA TYR A 199 1.83 -3.70 1.46
C TYR A 199 1.06 -2.42 1.15
N ILE A 200 1.81 -1.34 0.94
CA ILE A 200 1.32 0.00 0.61
C ILE A 200 2.30 0.59 -0.41
N GLY A 201 1.80 1.13 -1.52
CA GLY A 201 2.67 1.61 -2.58
C GLY A 201 1.99 2.47 -3.62
N THR A 202 2.78 3.07 -4.51
CA THR A 202 2.32 3.87 -5.63
C THR A 202 2.48 3.11 -6.94
N ASP A 203 1.41 3.05 -7.73
CA ASP A 203 1.37 2.52 -9.10
C ASP A 203 1.27 3.70 -10.07
N SER A 204 2.35 3.95 -10.82
CA SER A 204 2.55 5.19 -11.58
C SER A 204 2.34 4.98 -13.08
N ALA A 205 1.31 5.64 -13.62
CA ALA A 205 1.13 5.84 -15.07
C ALA A 205 1.78 7.14 -15.59
N PHE A 206 2.46 7.88 -14.70
CA PHE A 206 3.16 9.12 -15.01
C PHE A 206 4.59 8.82 -15.44
N PHE A 207 4.99 9.25 -16.64
CA PHE A 207 6.40 9.23 -17.05
C PHE A 207 7.13 10.41 -16.40
N GLY A 208 8.03 10.09 -15.49
CA GLY A 208 8.80 11.08 -14.76
C GLY A 208 8.91 10.78 -13.27
N VAL A 209 9.40 11.77 -12.54
CA VAL A 209 9.77 11.62 -11.14
C VAL A 209 8.55 11.55 -10.23
N THR A 210 8.44 10.45 -9.49
CA THR A 210 7.58 10.34 -8.31
C THR A 210 8.45 10.32 -7.07
N ASP A 211 8.14 11.15 -6.07
CA ASP A 211 8.83 11.21 -4.78
C ASP A 211 7.79 11.40 -3.68
N ILE A 212 7.68 10.42 -2.79
CA ILE A 212 6.58 10.36 -1.81
C ILE A 212 7.07 9.82 -0.47
N TYR A 213 6.45 10.29 0.61
CA TYR A 213 6.64 9.73 1.94
C TYR A 213 5.37 9.00 2.41
N ILE A 214 5.52 7.78 2.88
CA ILE A 214 4.49 7.10 3.68
C ILE A 214 4.76 7.43 5.15
N LEU A 215 3.75 7.93 5.86
CA LEU A 215 3.91 8.45 7.22
C LEU A 215 3.36 7.49 8.28
N GLU A 216 2.12 7.06 8.11
CA GLU A 216 1.41 6.22 9.06
C GLU A 216 0.17 5.60 8.42
N GLY A 217 -0.43 4.64 9.11
CA GLY A 217 -1.68 4.07 8.67
C GLY A 217 -2.41 3.32 9.77
N SER A 218 -3.71 3.18 9.54
CA SER A 218 -4.62 2.35 10.31
C SER A 218 -5.25 1.33 9.38
N ILE A 219 -5.25 0.06 9.79
CA ILE A 219 -5.85 -1.05 9.07
C ILE A 219 -6.83 -1.75 9.99
N GLU A 220 -8.05 -1.96 9.53
CA GLU A 220 -9.04 -2.80 10.22
C GLU A 220 -9.18 -4.13 9.49
N PHE A 221 -8.92 -5.22 10.19
CA PHE A 221 -9.13 -6.58 9.67
C PHE A 221 -10.44 -7.15 10.21
N ALA A 222 -11.48 -7.20 9.37
CA ALA A 222 -12.76 -7.80 9.69
C ALA A 222 -12.79 -9.28 9.28
N PRO A 223 -12.96 -10.23 10.21
CA PRO A 223 -13.12 -11.66 9.89
C PRO A 223 -14.29 -11.90 8.93
N GLN A 224 -14.19 -12.94 8.10
CA GLN A 224 -15.25 -13.39 7.19
C GLN A 224 -15.80 -14.74 7.62
#